data_AF-A0AA37K867-F1
#
_entry.id   AF-A0AA37K867-F1
#
_cell.length_a   1.000
_cell.length_b   1.000
_cell.length_c   1.000
_cell.angle_alpha   90.00
_cell.angle_beta   90.00
_cell.angle_gamma   90.00
#
_symmetry.space_group_name_H-M   'P 1'
#
loop_
_entity.id
_entity.type
_entity.pdbx_description
1 polymer ?
#
loop_
_entity_poly.entity_id
_entity_poly.type
_entity_poly.pdbx_seq_one_letter_code
_entity_poly.pdbx_strand_id
1 'polypeptide(L)'
;MLWGQIDGATSIKDLSRIFLNFPTLAGHLWFMYPLISIYLFIPIISPWLSRVTVKEERFFIGLFLLSTCMPYLNRWFGEVWGQCFWNEYHMLWYFSGYLGYLVLAHYIHVHLTWNRSKRFIIGIVSMLIGAAITIYSFYVQAVPGEILPTPVLEIGWAFCTINCVLLTAGTFLMFSCIELPETPRFVLELSKLSYGMYLMHIFWLGLWVAVFKSVLPLPTVAAIPAIATCTFICCFVTTKVISLIPGGKWIVG
;
A
#
# COMPACT_ATOMS: atom_id res chain seq x y z
N MET A 1 8.16 22.48 12.23
CA MET A 1 9.23 22.88 13.16
C MET A 1 10.45 21.97 12.95
N LEU A 2 11.64 22.39 13.41
CA LEU A 2 13.01 21.93 13.05
C LEU A 2 13.44 22.20 11.59
N TRP A 3 12.58 21.92 10.61
CA TRP A 3 12.88 22.08 9.17
C TRP A 3 12.05 23.17 8.47
N GLY A 4 11.37 24.04 9.23
CA GLY A 4 10.55 25.12 8.67
C GLY A 4 9.27 24.69 7.93
N GLN A 5 8.95 23.39 7.88
CA GLN A 5 7.82 22.87 7.08
C GLN A 5 6.42 23.08 7.68
N ILE A 6 6.31 23.25 9.01
CA ILE A 6 5.06 23.57 9.72
C ILE A 6 5.37 24.49 10.90
N ASP A 7 4.39 25.31 11.31
CA ASP A 7 4.48 26.14 12.49
C ASP A 7 4.09 25.39 13.79
N GLY A 8 4.26 26.04 14.94
CA GLY A 8 3.93 25.44 16.24
C GLY A 8 2.43 25.18 16.42
N ALA A 9 1.58 26.06 15.89
CA ALA A 9 0.13 25.92 15.98
C ALA A 9 -0.36 24.66 15.24
N THR A 10 0.14 24.44 14.02
CA THR A 10 -0.14 23.23 13.23
C THR A 10 0.36 21.97 13.95
N SER A 11 1.57 22.02 14.50
CA SER A 11 2.12 20.89 15.26
C SER A 11 1.26 20.52 16.48
N ILE A 12 0.77 21.50 17.23
CA ILE A 12 -0.10 21.27 18.39
C ILE A 12 -1.45 20.69 17.95
N LYS A 13 -2.02 21.20 16.85
CA LYS A 13 -3.26 20.69 16.26
C LYS A 13 -3.13 19.24 15.79
N ASP A 14 -2.02 18.90 15.15
CA ASP A 14 -1.77 17.52 14.70
C ASP A 14 -1.66 16.58 15.91
N LEU A 15 -0.92 16.97 16.94
CA LEU A 15 -0.77 16.17 18.17
C LEU A 15 -2.11 15.98 18.90
N SER A 16 -2.95 17.01 18.97
CA SER A 16 -4.26 16.90 19.63
C SER A 16 -5.23 15.96 18.90
N ARG A 17 -4.95 15.63 17.64
CA ARG A 17 -5.79 14.78 16.78
C ARG A 17 -5.14 13.44 16.45
N ILE A 18 -4.03 13.07 17.09
CA ILE A 18 -3.25 11.87 16.75
C ILE A 18 -4.05 10.56 16.79
N PHE A 19 -5.08 10.47 17.64
CA PHE A 19 -5.98 9.32 17.72
C PHE A 19 -7.15 9.36 16.71
N LEU A 20 -7.34 10.49 16.04
CA LEU A 20 -8.45 10.72 15.10
C LEU A 20 -7.96 10.74 13.65
N ASN A 21 -6.77 11.30 13.39
CA ASN A 21 -6.21 11.39 12.06
C ASN A 21 -4.67 11.50 12.07
N PHE A 22 -4.03 11.24 10.93
CA PHE A 22 -2.58 11.35 10.80
C PHE A 22 -2.11 12.82 10.73
N PRO A 23 -0.89 13.13 11.21
CA PRO A 23 -0.30 14.47 11.11
C PRO A 23 -0.09 14.94 9.67
N THR A 24 -0.12 16.26 9.46
CA THR A 24 -0.05 16.92 8.15
C THR A 24 1.18 16.49 7.32
N LEU A 25 2.34 16.31 7.96
CA LEU A 25 3.59 15.87 7.31
C LEU A 25 3.85 14.36 7.42
N ALA A 26 2.94 13.61 8.04
CA ALA A 26 3.06 12.16 8.24
C ALA A 26 2.01 11.42 7.40
N GLY A 27 1.80 11.87 6.16
CA GLY A 27 0.84 11.28 5.23
C GLY A 27 0.97 9.76 5.14
N HIS A 28 2.19 9.22 5.13
CA HIS A 28 2.46 7.79 5.08
C HIS A 28 1.70 6.93 6.12
N LEU A 29 1.30 7.51 7.27
CA LEU A 29 0.52 6.84 8.32
C LEU A 29 -0.95 6.60 7.96
N TRP A 30 -1.46 7.17 6.85
CA TRP A 30 -2.84 6.98 6.41
C TRP A 30 -3.21 5.49 6.28
N PHE A 31 -2.27 4.65 5.87
CA PHE A 31 -2.50 3.22 5.65
C PHE A 31 -2.72 2.43 6.96
N MET A 32 -2.32 2.99 8.11
CA MET A 32 -2.56 2.36 9.41
C MET A 32 -4.06 2.23 9.71
N TYR A 33 -4.90 3.17 9.22
CA TYR A 33 -6.34 3.15 9.47
C TYR A 33 -7.04 1.97 8.77
N PRO A 34 -6.85 1.75 7.45
CA PRO A 34 -7.28 0.51 6.80
C PRO A 34 -6.72 -0.75 7.47
N LEU A 35 -5.45 -0.75 7.86
CA LEU A 35 -4.84 -1.92 8.48
C LEU A 35 -5.54 -2.28 9.79
N ILE A 36 -5.72 -1.32 10.70
CA ILE A 36 -6.47 -1.52 11.96
C ILE A 36 -7.89 -2.04 11.66
N SER A 37 -8.58 -1.46 10.68
CA SER A 37 -9.92 -1.91 10.27
C SER A 37 -9.95 -3.37 9.83
N ILE A 38 -8.98 -3.81 9.00
CA ILE A 38 -8.86 -5.21 8.57
C ILE A 38 -8.64 -6.11 9.79
N TYR A 39 -7.73 -5.76 10.70
CA TYR A 39 -7.45 -6.57 11.90
C TYR A 39 -8.66 -6.70 12.82
N LEU A 40 -9.46 -5.64 12.97
CA LEU A 40 -10.73 -5.69 13.69
C LEU A 40 -11.75 -6.59 13.00
N PHE A 41 -11.71 -6.68 11.67
CA PHE A 41 -12.65 -7.47 10.88
C PHE A 41 -12.25 -8.94 10.70
N ILE A 42 -10.96 -9.29 10.84
CA ILE A 42 -10.44 -10.66 10.71
C ILE A 42 -11.24 -11.70 11.53
N PRO A 43 -11.55 -11.48 12.82
CA PRO A 43 -12.34 -12.42 13.61
C PRO A 43 -13.76 -12.68 13.07
N ILE A 44 -14.31 -11.74 12.30
CA ILE A 44 -15.65 -11.84 11.70
C ILE A 44 -15.58 -12.60 10.38
N ILE A 45 -14.63 -12.27 9.51
CA ILE A 45 -14.52 -12.89 8.17
C ILE A 45 -13.86 -14.27 8.19
N SER A 46 -12.94 -14.53 9.12
CA SER A 46 -12.21 -15.80 9.17
C SER A 46 -13.13 -17.03 9.32
N PRO A 47 -14.14 -17.05 10.20
CA PRO A 47 -15.10 -18.14 10.25
C PRO A 47 -15.90 -18.34 8.95
N TRP A 48 -16.25 -17.25 8.26
CA TRP A 48 -16.93 -17.32 6.97
C TRP A 48 -16.03 -17.96 5.90
N LEU A 49 -14.77 -17.50 5.79
CA LEU A 49 -13.78 -18.07 4.85
C LEU A 49 -13.53 -19.56 5.10
N SER A 50 -13.61 -20.03 6.35
CA SER A 50 -13.44 -21.45 6.67
C SER A 50 -14.60 -22.36 6.22
N ARG A 51 -15.77 -21.78 5.91
CA ARG A 51 -17.01 -22.51 5.60
C ARG A 51 -17.55 -22.27 4.20
N VAL A 52 -17.21 -21.13 3.61
CA VAL A 52 -17.68 -20.73 2.28
C VAL A 52 -17.26 -21.76 1.23
N THR A 53 -18.13 -22.02 0.26
CA THR A 53 -17.76 -22.88 -0.87
C THR A 53 -16.86 -22.11 -1.84
N VAL A 54 -16.01 -22.84 -2.57
CA VAL A 54 -15.15 -22.26 -3.62
C VAL A 54 -15.95 -21.43 -4.65
N LYS A 55 -17.19 -21.82 -4.94
CA LYS A 55 -18.06 -21.09 -5.87
C LYS A 55 -18.52 -19.75 -5.30
N GLU A 56 -18.93 -19.73 -4.04
CA GLU A 56 -19.38 -18.50 -3.35
C GLU A 56 -18.21 -17.54 -3.13
N GLU A 57 -17.03 -18.03 -2.78
CA GLU A 57 -15.83 -17.18 -2.66
C GLU A 57 -15.43 -16.58 -4.01
N ARG A 58 -15.46 -17.36 -5.10
CA ARG A 58 -15.27 -16.83 -6.46
C ARG A 58 -16.31 -15.79 -6.85
N PHE A 59 -17.56 -15.99 -6.43
CA PHE A 59 -18.63 -15.02 -6.67
C PHE A 59 -18.35 -13.71 -5.95
N PHE A 60 -17.94 -13.78 -4.67
CA PHE A 60 -17.49 -12.60 -3.92
C PHE A 60 -16.33 -11.90 -4.62
N ILE A 61 -15.30 -12.65 -5.06
CA ILE A 61 -14.16 -12.10 -5.80
C ILE A 61 -14.62 -11.44 -7.11
N GLY A 62 -15.59 -12.03 -7.82
CA GLY A 62 -16.17 -11.43 -9.03
C GLY A 62 -16.81 -10.07 -8.76
N LEU A 63 -17.59 -9.94 -7.68
CA LEU A 63 -18.18 -8.67 -7.26
C LEU A 63 -17.11 -7.67 -6.81
N PHE A 64 -16.08 -8.13 -6.11
CA PHE A 64 -14.93 -7.30 -5.74
C PHE A 64 -14.21 -6.76 -6.99
N LEU A 65 -13.88 -7.62 -7.96
CA LEU A 65 -13.25 -7.19 -9.21
C LEU A 65 -14.10 -6.16 -9.95
N LEU A 66 -15.42 -6.36 -10.02
CA LEU A 66 -16.32 -5.38 -10.63
C LEU A 66 -16.31 -4.04 -9.86
N SER A 67 -16.29 -4.10 -8.52
CA SER A 67 -16.20 -2.90 -7.68
C SER A 67 -14.88 -2.13 -7.87
N THR A 68 -13.78 -2.82 -8.21
CA THR A 68 -12.47 -2.18 -8.42
C THR A 68 -12.39 -1.39 -9.73
N CYS A 69 -13.40 -1.53 -10.60
CA CYS A 69 -13.54 -0.72 -11.80
C CYS A 69 -14.24 0.63 -11.53
N MET A 70 -14.81 0.84 -10.33
CA MET A 70 -15.59 2.04 -10.01
C MET A 70 -14.83 3.36 -10.21
N PRO A 71 -13.54 3.50 -9.84
CA PRO A 71 -12.81 4.74 -10.11
C PRO A 71 -12.79 5.12 -11.60
N TYR A 72 -12.63 4.12 -12.48
CA TYR A 72 -12.64 4.32 -13.93
C TYR A 72 -14.05 4.56 -14.48
N LEU A 73 -15.05 3.83 -13.98
CA LEU A 73 -16.45 4.09 -14.35
C LEU A 73 -16.84 5.52 -14.00
N ASN A 74 -16.48 5.99 -12.81
CA ASN A 74 -16.77 7.35 -12.38
C ASN A 74 -16.08 8.40 -13.24
N ARG A 75 -14.87 8.10 -13.73
CA ARG A 75 -14.14 8.99 -14.64
C ARG A 75 -14.85 9.15 -15.99
N TRP A 76 -15.42 8.10 -16.55
CA TRP A 76 -15.98 8.13 -17.90
C TRP A 76 -17.49 8.38 -17.94
N PHE A 77 -18.21 7.95 -16.91
CA PHE A 77 -19.68 7.97 -16.88
C PHE A 77 -20.24 8.83 -15.75
N GLY A 78 -19.40 9.42 -14.90
CA GLY A 78 -19.83 10.15 -13.72
C GLY A 78 -20.34 9.24 -12.60
N GLU A 79 -21.11 9.80 -11.67
CA GLU A 79 -21.65 9.05 -10.54
C GLU A 79 -22.61 7.95 -11.03
N VAL A 80 -22.32 6.68 -10.71
CA VAL A 80 -23.14 5.52 -11.11
C VAL A 80 -23.54 4.67 -9.92
N TRP A 81 -24.56 3.82 -10.13
CA TRP A 81 -25.01 2.82 -9.15
C TRP A 81 -25.33 3.39 -7.76
N GLY A 82 -26.00 4.54 -7.73
CA GLY A 82 -26.50 5.18 -6.51
C GLY A 82 -25.57 6.23 -5.92
N GLN A 83 -24.40 6.48 -6.51
CA GLN A 83 -23.54 7.58 -6.08
C GLN A 83 -24.18 8.94 -6.41
N CYS A 84 -23.94 9.91 -5.52
CA CYS A 84 -24.30 11.32 -5.71
C CYS A 84 -23.51 12.19 -4.71
N PHE A 85 -23.65 13.52 -4.80
CA PHE A 85 -22.91 14.48 -3.96
C PHE A 85 -23.01 14.24 -2.44
N TRP A 86 -24.06 13.56 -1.94
CA TRP A 86 -24.24 13.21 -0.53
C TRP A 86 -24.07 11.72 -0.23
N ASN A 87 -23.91 10.87 -1.26
CA ASN A 87 -23.69 9.44 -1.12
C ASN A 87 -22.52 8.97 -1.99
N GLU A 88 -21.37 8.73 -1.38
CA GLU A 88 -20.20 8.17 -2.08
C GLU A 88 -20.30 6.65 -2.29
N TYR A 89 -21.27 5.99 -1.66
CA TYR A 89 -21.39 4.53 -1.64
C TYR A 89 -22.15 4.00 -2.85
N HIS A 90 -21.44 3.38 -3.79
CA HIS A 90 -22.03 2.67 -4.93
C HIS A 90 -22.65 1.32 -4.52
N MET A 91 -23.50 0.72 -5.37
CA MET A 91 -24.18 -0.57 -5.15
C MET A 91 -23.27 -1.70 -4.64
N LEU A 92 -22.00 -1.73 -5.07
CA LEU A 92 -21.01 -2.75 -4.70
C LEU A 92 -20.08 -2.34 -3.55
N TRP A 93 -20.42 -1.30 -2.78
CA TRP A 93 -19.56 -0.75 -1.73
C TRP A 93 -19.06 -1.80 -0.73
N TYR A 94 -19.94 -2.71 -0.28
CA TYR A 94 -19.56 -3.76 0.68
C TYR A 94 -18.66 -4.87 0.11
N PHE A 95 -18.55 -4.93 -1.22
CA PHE A 95 -17.63 -5.84 -1.91
C PHE A 95 -16.32 -5.14 -2.29
N SER A 96 -16.19 -3.83 -2.05
CA SER A 96 -15.04 -3.03 -2.43
C SER A 96 -14.01 -2.90 -1.30
N GLY A 97 -12.89 -2.24 -1.60
CA GLY A 97 -11.88 -1.92 -0.60
C GLY A 97 -10.90 -3.05 -0.27
N TYR A 98 -10.17 -2.86 0.83
CA TYR A 98 -9.07 -3.75 1.24
C TYR A 98 -9.51 -5.16 1.62
N LEU A 99 -10.78 -5.35 2.01
CA LEU A 99 -11.32 -6.65 2.37
C LEU A 99 -11.28 -7.65 1.20
N GLY A 100 -11.53 -7.17 -0.02
CA GLY A 100 -11.47 -8.00 -1.22
C GLY A 100 -10.07 -8.58 -1.47
N TYR A 101 -9.01 -7.87 -1.10
CA TYR A 101 -7.65 -8.38 -1.18
C TYR A 101 -7.40 -9.52 -0.18
N LEU A 102 -7.99 -9.46 1.01
CA LEU A 102 -7.89 -10.54 2.01
C LEU A 102 -8.57 -11.82 1.47
N VAL A 103 -9.78 -11.70 0.93
CA VAL A 103 -10.50 -12.84 0.33
C VAL A 103 -9.73 -13.39 -0.88
N LEU A 104 -9.20 -12.51 -1.74
CA LEU A 104 -8.38 -12.93 -2.89
C LEU A 104 -7.11 -13.67 -2.46
N ALA A 105 -6.43 -13.19 -1.41
CA ALA A 105 -5.25 -13.85 -0.86
C ALA A 105 -5.59 -15.23 -0.29
N HIS A 106 -6.70 -15.34 0.45
CA HIS A 106 -7.21 -16.61 0.96
C HIS A 106 -7.48 -17.61 -0.17
N TYR A 107 -8.19 -17.19 -1.21
CA TYR A 107 -8.48 -18.03 -2.37
C TYR A 107 -7.20 -18.53 -3.07
N ILE A 108 -6.21 -17.65 -3.28
CA ILE A 108 -4.91 -18.02 -3.87
C ILE A 108 -4.18 -19.05 -3.01
N HIS A 109 -4.23 -18.89 -1.68
CA HIS A 109 -3.54 -19.78 -0.76
C HIS A 109 -4.22 -21.15 -0.63
N VAL A 110 -5.55 -21.18 -0.48
CA VAL A 110 -6.30 -22.38 -0.08
C VAL A 110 -6.85 -23.16 -1.28
N HIS A 111 -7.34 -22.49 -2.32
CA HIS A 111 -8.12 -23.13 -3.38
C HIS A 111 -7.39 -23.21 -4.73
N LEU A 112 -6.32 -22.45 -4.92
CA LEU A 112 -5.61 -22.44 -6.20
C LEU A 112 -4.73 -23.68 -6.36
N THR A 113 -5.07 -24.57 -7.28
CA THR A 113 -4.37 -25.85 -7.51
C THR A 113 -3.21 -25.76 -8.51
N TRP A 114 -2.78 -24.56 -8.88
CA TRP A 114 -1.71 -24.38 -9.86
C TRP A 114 -0.35 -24.82 -9.32
N ASN A 115 0.46 -25.43 -10.18
CA ASN A 115 1.85 -25.74 -9.86
C ASN A 115 2.69 -24.45 -9.71
N ARG A 116 3.84 -24.59 -9.06
CA ARG A 116 4.74 -23.48 -8.73
C ARG A 116 5.16 -22.67 -9.96
N SER A 117 5.56 -23.33 -11.05
CA SER A 117 5.99 -22.65 -12.29
C SER A 117 4.87 -21.79 -12.88
N LYS A 118 3.64 -22.32 -12.93
CA LYS A 118 2.48 -21.59 -13.43
C LYS A 118 2.15 -20.39 -12.53
N ARG A 119 2.16 -20.57 -11.21
CA ARG A 119 1.95 -19.47 -10.25
C ARG A 119 3.01 -18.38 -10.42
N PHE A 120 4.28 -18.76 -10.56
CA PHE A 120 5.37 -17.81 -10.72
C PHE A 120 5.28 -17.03 -12.04
N ILE A 121 5.08 -17.72 -13.17
CA ILE A 121 4.98 -17.09 -14.49
C ILE A 121 3.77 -16.17 -14.58
N ILE A 122 2.59 -16.65 -14.19
CA ILE A 122 1.39 -15.80 -14.20
C ILE A 122 1.55 -14.66 -13.19
N GLY A 123 2.15 -14.94 -12.03
CA GLY A 123 2.44 -13.95 -10.99
C GLY A 123 3.29 -12.80 -11.50
N ILE A 124 4.46 -13.09 -12.09
CA ILE A 124 5.36 -12.06 -12.61
C ILE A 124 4.73 -11.30 -13.78
N VAL A 125 4.02 -11.98 -14.68
CA VAL A 125 3.35 -11.34 -15.82
C VAL A 125 2.25 -10.40 -15.33
N SER A 126 1.38 -10.85 -14.43
CA SER A 126 0.33 -10.02 -13.83
C SER A 126 0.92 -8.83 -13.07
N MET A 127 1.97 -9.03 -12.27
CA MET A 127 2.65 -7.96 -11.55
C MET A 127 3.19 -6.88 -12.48
N LEU A 128 3.90 -7.29 -13.54
CA LEU A 128 4.48 -6.37 -14.53
C LEU A 128 3.41 -5.64 -15.34
N ILE A 129 2.35 -6.33 -15.78
CA ILE A 129 1.25 -5.71 -16.53
C ILE A 129 0.50 -4.72 -15.64
N GLY A 130 0.17 -5.10 -14.39
CA GLY A 130 -0.48 -4.20 -13.44
C GLY A 130 0.36 -2.95 -13.17
N ALA A 131 1.68 -3.11 -12.97
CA ALA A 131 2.60 -1.99 -12.80
C ALA A 131 2.67 -1.11 -14.05
N ALA A 132 2.79 -1.71 -15.24
CA ALA A 132 2.84 -0.98 -16.50
C ALA A 132 1.57 -0.16 -16.73
N ILE A 133 0.37 -0.72 -16.48
CA ILE A 133 -0.90 0.00 -16.60
C ILE A 133 -0.96 1.16 -15.60
N THR A 134 -0.55 0.93 -14.36
CA THR A 134 -0.51 1.95 -13.30
C THR A 134 0.37 3.13 -13.71
N ILE A 135 1.59 2.84 -14.19
CA ILE A 135 2.55 3.83 -14.65
C ILE A 135 2.03 4.55 -15.90
N TYR A 136 1.53 3.79 -16.87
CA TYR A 136 0.98 4.34 -18.11
C TYR A 136 -0.19 5.28 -17.86
N SER A 137 -1.08 4.92 -16.93
CA SER A 137 -2.19 5.78 -16.53
C SER A 137 -1.70 7.15 -16.08
N PHE A 138 -0.62 7.23 -15.30
CA PHE A 138 -0.04 8.52 -14.93
C PHE A 138 0.54 9.26 -16.12
N TYR A 139 1.33 8.59 -16.97
CA TYR A 139 1.98 9.21 -18.13
C TYR A 139 0.99 9.82 -19.14
N VAL A 140 -0.15 9.20 -19.35
CA VAL A 140 -1.18 9.73 -20.27
C VAL A 140 -1.88 10.96 -19.70
N GLN A 141 -1.88 11.12 -18.38
CA GLN A 141 -2.58 12.21 -17.69
C GLN A 141 -1.67 13.37 -17.31
N ALA A 142 -0.38 13.10 -17.09
CA ALA A 142 0.57 14.11 -16.67
C ALA A 142 0.97 15.02 -17.83
N VAL A 143 0.71 16.33 -17.69
CA VAL A 143 1.18 17.35 -18.63
C VAL A 143 2.37 18.09 -18.00
N PRO A 144 3.57 18.04 -18.61
CA PRO A 144 4.74 18.71 -18.07
C PRO A 144 4.52 20.21 -17.89
N GLY A 145 4.78 20.71 -16.67
CA GLY A 145 4.64 22.14 -16.35
C GLY A 145 3.24 22.58 -15.94
N GLU A 146 2.24 21.70 -15.98
CA GLU A 146 0.88 22.00 -15.55
C GLU A 146 0.57 21.41 -14.16
N ILE A 147 -0.06 22.22 -13.31
CA ILE A 147 -0.56 21.76 -12.01
C ILE A 147 -1.96 21.17 -12.24
N LEU A 148 -2.03 19.84 -12.26
CA LEU A 148 -3.28 19.11 -12.41
C LEU A 148 -3.80 18.63 -11.04
N PRO A 149 -5.13 18.51 -10.86
CA PRO A 149 -5.69 17.98 -9.62
C PRO A 149 -5.18 16.57 -9.34
N THR A 150 -4.73 16.32 -8.11
CA THR A 150 -4.19 15.02 -7.68
C THR A 150 -5.14 13.86 -7.99
N PRO A 151 -6.46 13.90 -7.68
CA PRO A 151 -7.36 12.79 -8.01
C PRO A 151 -7.46 12.51 -9.53
N VAL A 152 -7.12 13.49 -10.37
CA VAL A 152 -7.06 13.28 -11.81
C VAL A 152 -5.83 12.44 -12.14
N LEU A 153 -4.63 12.90 -11.77
CA LEU A 153 -3.37 12.21 -12.03
C LEU A 153 -3.30 10.81 -11.42
N GLU A 154 -3.84 10.66 -10.22
CA GLU A 154 -3.64 9.49 -9.37
C GLU A 154 -4.66 8.37 -9.60
N ILE A 155 -5.62 8.52 -10.52
CA ILE A 155 -6.63 7.47 -10.78
C ILE A 155 -6.00 6.11 -11.07
N GLY A 156 -4.84 6.08 -11.72
CA GLY A 156 -4.10 4.86 -12.02
C GLY A 156 -3.63 4.10 -10.78
N TRP A 157 -3.38 4.78 -9.66
CA TRP A 157 -3.02 4.14 -8.40
C TRP A 157 -4.02 4.49 -7.28
N ALA A 158 -5.21 4.96 -7.66
CA ALA A 158 -6.30 5.11 -6.71
C ALA A 158 -6.56 3.76 -6.05
N PHE A 159 -6.82 3.80 -4.74
CA PHE A 159 -6.87 2.60 -3.94
C PHE A 159 -7.91 1.63 -4.49
N CYS A 160 -7.55 0.35 -4.51
CA CYS A 160 -8.43 -0.72 -4.95
C CYS A 160 -8.88 -0.63 -6.42
N THR A 161 -8.08 -0.04 -7.32
CA THR A 161 -8.30 -0.13 -8.77
C THR A 161 -7.93 -1.49 -9.35
N ILE A 162 -8.56 -1.87 -10.47
CA ILE A 162 -8.38 -3.20 -11.09
C ILE A 162 -6.93 -3.53 -11.46
N ASN A 163 -6.14 -2.55 -11.90
CA ASN A 163 -4.72 -2.72 -12.20
C ASN A 163 -3.86 -2.88 -10.92
N CYS A 164 -4.22 -2.20 -9.82
CA CYS A 164 -3.63 -2.47 -8.51
C CYS A 164 -3.99 -3.87 -8.00
N VAL A 165 -5.22 -4.36 -8.26
CA VAL A 165 -5.60 -5.74 -7.97
C VAL A 165 -4.77 -6.72 -8.78
N LEU A 166 -4.59 -6.49 -10.08
CA LEU A 166 -3.76 -7.34 -10.94
C LEU A 166 -2.30 -7.40 -10.45
N LEU A 167 -1.73 -6.25 -10.09
CA LEU A 167 -0.38 -6.16 -9.53
C LEU A 167 -0.27 -6.95 -8.23
N THR A 168 -1.23 -6.76 -7.32
CA THR A 168 -1.23 -7.38 -6.00
C THR A 168 -1.48 -8.88 -6.09
N ALA A 169 -2.43 -9.32 -6.93
CA ALA A 169 -2.67 -10.74 -7.20
C ALA A 169 -1.43 -11.41 -7.78
N GLY A 170 -0.74 -10.75 -8.71
CA GLY A 170 0.53 -11.22 -9.25
C GLY A 170 1.59 -11.39 -8.16
N THR A 171 1.68 -10.43 -7.26
CA THR A 171 2.60 -10.45 -6.11
C THR A 171 2.25 -11.58 -5.13
N PHE A 172 0.96 -11.78 -4.80
CA PHE A 172 0.50 -12.89 -3.95
C PHE A 172 0.84 -14.26 -4.55
N LEU A 173 0.66 -14.42 -5.87
CA LEU A 173 1.06 -15.64 -6.58
C LEU A 173 2.57 -15.88 -6.44
N MET A 174 3.40 -14.86 -6.61
CA MET A 174 4.85 -14.97 -6.44
C MET A 174 5.23 -15.33 -5.00
N PHE A 175 4.65 -14.66 -4.01
CA PHE A 175 4.91 -14.97 -2.60
C PHE A 175 4.45 -16.38 -2.21
N SER A 176 3.37 -16.88 -2.80
CA SER A 176 2.93 -18.26 -2.60
C SER A 176 3.91 -19.33 -3.14
N CYS A 177 4.94 -18.92 -3.89
CA CYS A 177 5.98 -19.80 -4.41
C CYS A 177 7.24 -19.85 -3.51
N ILE A 178 7.25 -19.07 -2.42
CA ILE A 178 8.33 -19.04 -1.43
C ILE A 178 8.14 -20.22 -0.49
N GLU A 179 8.94 -21.27 -0.67
CA GLU A 179 8.97 -22.45 0.18
C GLU A 179 10.37 -22.55 0.77
N LEU A 180 10.50 -22.14 2.03
CA LEU A 180 11.76 -22.23 2.78
C LEU A 180 11.52 -23.02 4.07
N PRO A 181 12.37 -23.99 4.41
CA PRO A 181 12.23 -24.76 5.65
C PRO A 181 12.42 -23.86 6.88
N GLU A 182 13.34 -22.89 6.80
CA GLU A 182 13.57 -21.89 7.83
C GLU A 182 13.78 -20.51 7.18
N THR A 183 13.23 -19.47 7.80
CA THR A 183 13.47 -18.09 7.36
C THR A 183 14.90 -17.67 7.66
N PRO A 184 15.66 -17.11 6.69
CA PRO A 184 17.02 -16.63 6.92
C PRO A 184 17.07 -15.62 8.08
N ARG A 185 18.07 -15.73 8.96
CA ARG A 185 18.19 -14.90 10.18
C ARG A 185 18.10 -13.41 9.91
N PHE A 186 18.76 -12.94 8.86
CA PHE A 186 18.73 -11.53 8.46
C PHE A 186 17.32 -11.07 8.04
N VAL A 187 16.59 -11.90 7.29
CA VAL A 187 15.20 -11.60 6.88
C VAL A 187 14.28 -11.56 8.09
N LEU A 188 14.45 -12.49 9.04
CA LEU A 188 13.68 -12.51 10.28
C LEU A 188 13.96 -11.27 11.15
N GLU A 189 15.23 -10.87 11.25
CA GLU A 189 15.62 -9.66 11.97
C GLU A 189 15.05 -8.39 11.33
N LEU A 190 15.19 -8.27 10.00
CA LEU A 190 14.62 -7.16 9.24
C LEU A 190 13.10 -7.09 9.41
N SER A 191 12.41 -8.24 9.37
CA SER A 191 10.97 -8.33 9.59
C SER A 191 10.57 -7.81 10.96
N LYS A 192 11.29 -8.17 12.02
CA LYS A 192 11.03 -7.66 13.39
C LYS A 192 11.19 -6.15 13.50
N LEU A 193 12.16 -5.56 12.79
CA LEU A 193 12.42 -4.11 12.82
C LEU A 193 11.55 -3.31 11.83
N SER A 194 10.81 -3.98 10.94
CA SER A 194 10.11 -3.34 9.82
C SER A 194 9.08 -2.29 10.27
N TYR A 195 8.40 -2.49 11.40
CA TYR A 195 7.43 -1.54 11.94
C TYR A 195 8.11 -0.22 12.32
N GLY A 196 9.16 -0.27 13.14
CA GLY A 196 9.95 0.93 13.47
C GLY A 196 10.56 1.59 12.23
N MET A 197 11.07 0.82 11.27
CA MET A 197 11.55 1.36 9.99
C MET A 197 10.44 2.13 9.24
N TYR A 198 9.23 1.57 9.15
CA TYR A 198 8.07 2.23 8.55
C TYR A 198 7.69 3.51 9.29
N LEU A 199 7.77 3.58 10.62
CA LEU A 199 7.43 4.80 11.35
C LEU A 199 8.40 5.97 11.07
N MET A 200 9.68 5.69 10.88
CA MET A 200 10.71 6.73 10.79
C MET A 200 11.17 7.06 9.36
N HIS A 201 10.79 6.28 8.36
CA HIS A 201 11.38 6.39 7.01
C HIS A 201 11.23 7.77 6.39
N ILE A 202 10.14 8.49 6.68
CA ILE A 202 9.91 9.82 6.12
C ILE A 202 10.99 10.83 6.55
N PHE A 203 11.56 10.68 7.76
CA PHE A 203 12.63 11.55 8.26
C PHE A 203 13.92 11.36 7.45
N TRP A 204 14.33 10.10 7.26
CA TRP A 204 15.51 9.76 6.47
C TRP A 204 15.30 10.07 4.99
N LEU A 205 14.11 9.81 4.46
CA LEU A 205 13.75 10.14 3.08
C LEU A 205 13.88 11.64 2.83
N GLY A 206 13.32 12.49 3.70
CA GLY A 206 13.42 13.95 3.58
C GLY A 206 14.87 14.44 3.55
N LEU A 207 15.73 13.89 4.42
CA LEU A 207 17.16 14.18 4.43
C LEU A 207 17.83 13.80 3.09
N TRP A 208 17.64 12.56 2.64
CA TRP A 208 18.29 12.06 1.43
C TRP A 208 17.78 12.72 0.15
N VAL A 209 16.52 13.15 0.11
CA VAL A 209 16.00 14.01 -0.95
C VAL A 209 16.77 15.33 -1.00
N ALA A 210 16.94 16.02 0.14
CA ALA A 210 17.71 17.26 0.19
C ALA A 210 19.16 17.07 -0.29
N VAL A 211 19.82 15.99 0.15
CA VAL A 211 21.20 15.68 -0.25
C VAL A 211 21.30 15.37 -1.74
N PHE A 212 20.53 14.41 -2.24
CA PHE A 212 20.71 13.91 -3.62
C PHE A 212 20.05 14.76 -4.69
N LYS A 213 18.98 15.50 -4.36
CA LYS A 213 18.29 16.38 -5.33
C LYS A 213 18.70 17.84 -5.25
N SER A 214 18.98 18.36 -4.05
CA SER A 214 19.31 19.78 -3.90
C SER A 214 20.82 20.02 -3.85
N VAL A 215 21.57 19.23 -3.06
CA VAL A 215 23.02 19.46 -2.88
C VAL A 215 23.87 18.82 -4.00
N LEU A 216 23.58 17.57 -4.39
CA LEU A 216 24.34 16.80 -5.40
C LEU A 216 23.72 16.78 -6.81
N PRO A 217 22.74 17.65 -7.08
CA PRO A 217 21.67 17.52 -8.10
C PRO A 217 21.72 16.28 -9.01
N LEU A 218 21.51 15.09 -8.46
CA LEU A 218 21.57 13.85 -9.23
C LEU A 218 20.37 13.74 -10.20
N PRO A 219 20.58 13.19 -11.41
CA PRO A 219 19.49 12.88 -12.33
C PRO A 219 18.51 11.92 -11.66
N THR A 220 17.21 12.05 -11.96
CA THR A 220 16.14 11.28 -11.28
C THR A 220 16.36 9.77 -11.29
N VAL A 221 16.88 9.24 -12.40
CA VAL A 221 17.19 7.80 -12.57
C VAL A 221 18.23 7.31 -11.55
N ALA A 222 19.18 8.15 -11.14
CA ALA A 222 20.18 7.83 -10.12
C ALA A 222 19.71 8.22 -8.71
N ALA A 223 19.03 9.35 -8.58
CA ALA A 223 18.57 9.89 -7.30
C ALA A 223 17.57 8.95 -6.61
N ILE A 224 16.58 8.42 -7.33
CA ILE A 224 15.54 7.55 -6.75
C ILE A 224 16.15 6.31 -6.09
N PRO A 225 16.94 5.46 -6.78
CA PRO A 225 17.53 4.29 -6.14
C PRO A 225 18.50 4.67 -5.02
N ALA A 226 19.30 5.74 -5.17
CA ALA A 226 20.20 6.21 -4.12
C ALA A 226 19.44 6.62 -2.84
N ILE A 227 18.37 7.41 -2.98
CA ILE A 227 17.50 7.82 -1.86
C ILE A 227 16.87 6.58 -1.22
N ALA A 228 16.32 5.66 -2.01
CA ALA A 228 15.67 4.45 -1.50
C ALA A 228 16.65 3.58 -0.69
N THR A 229 17.85 3.30 -1.24
CA THR A 229 18.87 2.50 -0.56
C THR A 229 19.38 3.18 0.71
N CYS A 230 19.71 4.48 0.65
CA CYS A 230 20.23 5.20 1.82
C CYS A 230 19.15 5.32 2.91
N THR A 231 17.90 5.61 2.53
CA THR A 231 16.77 5.65 3.47
C THR A 231 16.59 4.30 4.14
N PHE A 232 16.55 3.21 3.37
CA PHE A 232 16.36 1.87 3.90
C PHE A 232 17.46 1.47 4.89
N ILE A 233 18.73 1.69 4.53
CA ILE A 233 19.88 1.38 5.39
C ILE A 233 19.84 2.22 6.66
N CYS A 234 19.58 3.54 6.55
CA CYS A 234 19.53 4.42 7.71
C CYS A 234 18.37 4.05 8.65
N CYS A 235 17.20 3.69 8.10
CA CYS A 235 16.09 3.18 8.89
C CYS A 235 16.49 1.90 9.62
N PHE A 236 17.05 0.92 8.91
CA PHE A 236 17.46 -0.35 9.50
C PHE A 236 18.45 -0.13 10.65
N VAL A 237 19.52 0.63 10.41
CA VAL A 237 20.55 0.93 11.42
C VAL A 237 19.95 1.67 12.62
N THR A 238 19.13 2.70 12.37
CA THR A 238 18.53 3.50 13.44
C THR A 238 17.57 2.67 14.29
N THR A 239 16.66 1.92 13.66
CA THR A 239 15.75 1.02 14.36
C THR A 239 16.52 -0.05 15.14
N LYS A 240 17.61 -0.58 14.57
CA LYS A 240 18.48 -1.55 15.24
C LYS A 240 19.13 -0.95 16.49
N VAL A 241 19.69 0.25 16.40
CA VAL A 241 20.28 0.96 17.55
C VAL A 241 19.23 1.19 18.64
N ILE A 242 18.03 1.67 18.28
CA ILE A 242 16.94 1.89 19.23
C ILE A 242 16.54 0.58 19.91
N SER A 243 16.46 -0.53 19.17
CA SER A 243 16.10 -1.84 19.71
C SER A 243 17.06 -2.36 20.81
N LEU A 244 18.27 -1.83 20.87
CA LEU A 244 19.29 -2.19 21.87
C LEU A 244 19.19 -1.35 23.15
N ILE A 245 18.44 -0.25 23.13
CA ILE A 245 18.25 0.64 24.28
C ILE A 245 17.21 0.04 25.23
N PRO A 246 17.35 0.16 26.58
CA PRO A 246 16.33 -0.25 27.52
C PRO A 246 14.96 0.37 27.18
N GLY A 247 13.93 -0.46 27.01
CA GLY A 247 12.59 -0.03 26.60
C GLY A 247 12.41 0.22 25.09
N GLY A 248 13.45 0.08 24.27
CA GLY A 248 13.40 0.31 22.83
C GLY A 248 12.38 -0.55 22.08
N LYS A 249 12.10 -1.76 22.58
CA LYS A 249 11.06 -2.65 22.05
C LYS A 249 9.67 -1.99 22.02
N TRP A 250 9.34 -1.15 23.01
CA TRP A 250 8.06 -0.43 23.04
C TRP A 250 7.96 0.68 21.98
N ILE A 251 9.09 1.09 21.41
CA ILE A 251 9.18 2.18 20.44
C ILE A 251 9.19 1.63 19.01
N VAL A 252 9.92 0.53 18.76
CA VAL A 252 10.12 0.00 17.40
C VAL A 252 9.27 -1.21 17.05
N GLY A 253 8.52 -1.75 18.03
CA GLY A 253 7.78 -3.02 17.91
C GLY A 253 8.59 -4.21 18.43
#